data_AF-R0AM16-F1
#
_entry.id   AF-R0AM16-F1
#
_cell.length_a   1.000
_cell.length_b   1.000
_cell.length_c   1.000
_cell.angle_alpha   90.00
_cell.angle_beta   90.00
_cell.angle_gamma   90.00
#
_symmetry.space_group_name_H-M   'P 1'
#
loop_
_entity.id
_entity.type
_entity.pdbx_description
1 polymer ?
#
loop_
_entity_poly.entity_id
_entity_poly.type
_entity_poly.pdbx_seq_one_letter_code
_entity_poly.pdbx_strand_id
1 'polypeptide(L)'
;MDLLEKKIEKLEQTTDGVAACNTILYLVKRINEQNRDQVIAALMRYGDNGLVEFHRGFAVGKVVELMDKPDSAYSDFFMSCIQSGDSSKAYWGIEGYVKAVGKAACKALIPFVFLHDFPLECKANIIMQLSKVTNNTFEQGKPMDPGFWKESDIDYGAIRQWAEQGFPCGKGFAEPVRHICLDSPETASEKVYSKIDKKLKQKREKKQNLANPTNWLVQAEPSDMEQIDQRWHLPADYRDFLLKASPVIADLKMKGYGSITLYGAHNLIKCQDGYRYNPIEKRNIDSWNKDYLVIADRSADPFCIDLSMEESPVYFGLHGMGQWEFSEAFGNFMDFLKHIMVVGK
;
A
#
# COMPACT_ATOMS: atom_id res chain seq x y z
N MET A 1 6.47 21.85 -35.02
CA MET A 1 5.89 20.88 -34.08
C MET A 1 6.95 20.51 -33.08
N ASP A 2 6.75 20.94 -31.84
CA ASP A 2 7.64 20.66 -30.72
C ASP A 2 7.73 19.13 -30.47
N LEU A 3 8.83 18.66 -29.88
CA LEU A 3 9.02 17.23 -29.59
C LEU A 3 7.91 16.69 -28.67
N LEU A 4 7.38 17.54 -27.78
CA LEU A 4 6.27 17.18 -26.90
C LEU A 4 4.97 16.93 -27.69
N GLU A 5 4.61 17.83 -28.60
CA GLU A 5 3.43 17.69 -29.47
C GLU A 5 3.49 16.40 -30.29
N LYS A 6 4.64 16.09 -30.88
CA LYS A 6 4.86 14.83 -31.61
C LYS A 6 4.61 13.59 -30.75
N LYS A 7 4.95 13.66 -29.46
CA LYS A 7 4.73 12.54 -28.52
C LYS A 7 3.26 12.42 -28.14
N ILE A 8 2.57 13.54 -27.95
CA ILE A 8 1.13 13.56 -27.69
C ILE A 8 0.36 12.99 -28.88
N GLU A 9 0.62 13.46 -30.10
CA GLU A 9 -0.01 12.92 -31.32
C GLU A 9 0.26 11.42 -31.48
N LYS A 10 1.51 10.99 -31.24
CA LYS A 10 1.86 9.56 -31.28
C LYS A 10 1.09 8.74 -30.24
N LEU A 11 0.88 9.27 -29.03
CA LEU A 11 0.12 8.60 -28.00
C LEU A 11 -1.35 8.41 -28.43
N GLU A 12 -1.96 9.43 -29.02
CA GLU A 12 -3.37 9.39 -29.45
C GLU A 12 -3.61 8.40 -30.60
N GLN A 13 -2.58 8.13 -31.42
CA GLN A 13 -2.70 7.24 -32.60
C GLN A 13 -2.19 5.81 -32.37
N THR A 14 -1.54 5.53 -31.23
CA THR A 14 -0.88 4.24 -31.04
C THR A 14 -1.87 3.15 -30.61
N THR A 15 -1.77 1.99 -31.26
CA THR A 15 -2.45 0.75 -30.86
C THR A 15 -1.50 -0.23 -30.16
N ASP A 16 -0.23 0.15 -29.98
CA ASP A 16 0.80 -0.67 -29.33
C ASP A 16 0.87 -0.31 -27.84
N GLY A 17 0.63 -1.31 -26.98
CA GLY A 17 0.59 -1.08 -25.53
C GLY A 17 1.93 -0.64 -24.95
N VAL A 18 3.03 -1.23 -25.40
CA VAL A 18 4.37 -0.87 -24.92
C VAL A 18 4.71 0.57 -25.30
N ALA A 19 4.37 0.99 -26.53
CA ALA A 19 4.55 2.34 -27.03
C ALA A 19 3.67 3.34 -26.27
N ALA A 20 2.40 3.00 -25.99
CA ALA A 20 1.51 3.80 -25.17
C ALA A 20 2.09 4.03 -23.77
N CYS A 21 2.43 2.95 -23.07
CA CYS A 21 3.00 2.99 -21.73
C CYS A 21 4.27 3.86 -21.68
N ASN A 22 5.23 3.60 -22.58
CA ASN A 22 6.47 4.35 -22.67
C ASN A 22 6.24 5.84 -22.96
N THR A 23 5.23 6.16 -23.77
CA THR A 23 4.92 7.55 -24.11
C THR A 23 4.26 8.28 -22.94
N ILE A 24 3.31 7.64 -22.24
CA ILE A 24 2.72 8.18 -20.98
C ILE A 24 3.83 8.48 -19.97
N LEU A 25 4.71 7.52 -19.70
CA LEU A 25 5.83 7.69 -18.77
C LEU A 25 6.80 8.81 -19.21
N TYR A 26 7.05 8.93 -20.51
CA TYR A 26 7.87 9.99 -21.07
C TYR A 26 7.26 11.38 -20.80
N LEU A 27 5.96 11.54 -21.04
CA LEU A 27 5.25 12.80 -20.82
C LEU A 27 5.31 13.22 -19.35
N VAL A 28 4.99 12.29 -18.43
CA VAL A 28 5.04 12.53 -16.98
C VAL A 28 6.45 12.92 -16.53
N LYS A 29 7.49 12.25 -17.02
CA LYS A 29 8.88 12.53 -16.64
C LYS A 29 9.39 13.90 -17.09
N ARG A 30 8.80 14.49 -18.13
CA ARG A 30 9.23 15.78 -18.72
C ARG A 30 8.31 16.95 -18.38
N ILE A 31 7.38 16.73 -17.47
CA ILE A 31 6.49 17.79 -17.02
C ILE A 31 7.29 18.88 -16.30
N ASN A 32 6.91 20.13 -16.54
CA ASN A 32 7.40 21.33 -15.88
C ASN A 32 6.29 22.39 -15.86
N GLU A 33 6.54 23.53 -15.22
CA GLU A 33 5.53 24.60 -15.07
C GLU A 33 4.96 25.10 -16.40
N GLN A 34 5.75 25.09 -17.49
CA GLN A 34 5.33 25.63 -18.80
C GLN A 34 4.44 24.67 -19.60
N ASN A 35 4.59 23.37 -19.39
CA ASN A 35 3.90 22.35 -20.19
C ASN A 35 2.92 21.48 -19.37
N ARG A 36 2.77 21.76 -18.07
CA ARG A 36 1.95 20.98 -17.15
C ARG A 36 0.53 20.76 -17.66
N ASP A 37 -0.15 21.83 -18.00
CA ASP A 37 -1.56 21.77 -18.41
C ASP A 37 -1.73 21.05 -19.75
N GLN A 38 -0.77 21.22 -20.67
CA GLN A 38 -0.75 20.50 -21.95
C GLN A 38 -0.56 18.99 -21.74
N VAL A 39 0.35 18.59 -20.85
CA VAL A 39 0.60 17.18 -20.52
C VAL A 39 -0.63 16.56 -19.83
N ILE A 40 -1.19 17.23 -18.83
CA ILE A 40 -2.40 16.75 -18.14
C ILE A 40 -3.57 16.62 -19.13
N ALA A 41 -3.82 17.62 -19.97
CA ALA A 41 -4.87 17.55 -20.97
C ALA A 41 -4.67 16.38 -21.95
N ALA A 42 -3.43 16.11 -22.36
CA ALA A 42 -3.12 14.96 -23.21
C ALA A 42 -3.39 13.62 -22.51
N LEU A 43 -3.01 13.49 -21.23
CA LEU A 43 -3.29 12.29 -20.45
C LEU A 43 -4.79 12.09 -20.22
N MET A 44 -5.55 13.16 -19.97
CA MET A 44 -7.01 13.11 -19.84
C MET A 44 -7.66 12.65 -21.16
N ARG A 45 -7.29 13.25 -22.30
CA ARG A 45 -7.80 12.84 -23.62
C ARG A 45 -7.49 11.38 -23.93
N TYR A 46 -6.30 10.91 -23.58
CA TYR A 46 -5.93 9.50 -23.73
C TYR A 46 -6.71 8.59 -22.77
N GLY A 47 -6.94 9.02 -21.53
CA GLY A 47 -7.79 8.32 -20.57
C GLY A 47 -9.22 8.13 -21.10
N ASP A 48 -9.78 9.14 -21.77
CA ASP A 48 -11.12 9.04 -22.36
C ASP A 48 -11.15 8.15 -23.61
N ASN A 49 -10.25 8.43 -24.58
CA ASN A 49 -10.39 7.97 -25.96
C ASN A 49 -9.19 7.17 -26.50
N GLY A 50 -8.19 6.85 -25.67
CA GLY A 50 -6.97 6.15 -26.11
C GLY A 50 -7.29 4.80 -26.77
N LEU A 51 -6.56 4.43 -27.83
CA LEU A 51 -6.86 3.21 -28.58
C LEU A 51 -6.50 1.91 -27.84
N VAL A 52 -5.62 1.99 -26.83
CA VAL A 52 -5.22 0.84 -26.01
C VAL A 52 -5.96 0.90 -24.67
N GLU A 53 -7.10 0.19 -24.60
CA GLU A 53 -8.07 0.34 -23.51
C GLU A 53 -7.47 0.11 -22.11
N PHE A 54 -6.67 -0.96 -21.95
CA PHE A 54 -6.07 -1.29 -20.66
C PHE A 54 -5.05 -0.26 -20.15
N HIS A 55 -4.57 0.65 -21.01
CA HIS A 55 -3.70 1.77 -20.61
C HIS A 55 -4.46 3.07 -20.34
N ARG A 56 -5.76 3.14 -20.60
CA ARG A 56 -6.57 4.33 -20.28
C ARG A 56 -6.56 4.63 -18.80
N GLY A 57 -6.87 3.63 -17.96
CA GLY A 57 -6.81 3.77 -16.50
C GLY A 57 -5.42 4.16 -15.99
N PHE A 58 -4.35 3.63 -16.60
CA PHE A 58 -2.98 4.02 -16.28
C PHE A 58 -2.73 5.52 -16.52
N ALA A 59 -3.23 6.07 -17.64
CA ALA A 59 -3.15 7.51 -17.89
C ALA A 59 -3.96 8.33 -16.88
N VAL A 60 -5.17 7.90 -16.52
CA VAL A 60 -5.99 8.54 -15.48
C VAL A 60 -5.25 8.56 -14.14
N GLY A 61 -4.63 7.44 -13.74
CA GLY A 61 -3.79 7.37 -12.54
C GLY A 61 -2.63 8.38 -12.57
N LYS A 62 -2.00 8.58 -13.73
CA LYS A 62 -0.97 9.62 -13.90
C LYS A 62 -1.50 11.05 -13.79
N VAL A 63 -2.72 11.33 -14.23
CA VAL A 63 -3.38 12.62 -13.96
C VAL A 63 -3.53 12.83 -12.45
N VAL A 64 -4.01 11.81 -11.72
CA VAL A 64 -4.16 11.87 -10.26
C VAL A 64 -2.81 12.14 -9.56
N GLU A 65 -1.75 11.44 -9.95
CA GLU A 65 -0.40 11.65 -9.41
C GLU A 65 0.09 13.10 -9.60
N LEU A 66 -0.19 13.71 -10.75
CA LEU A 66 0.25 15.07 -11.12
C LEU A 66 -0.57 16.19 -10.47
N MET A 67 -1.66 15.88 -9.77
CA MET A 67 -2.41 16.87 -9.00
C MET A 67 -1.68 17.18 -7.68
N ASP A 68 -1.16 18.38 -7.51
CA ASP A 68 -0.45 18.75 -6.27
C ASP A 68 -1.39 19.32 -5.19
N LYS A 69 -2.55 19.83 -5.60
CA LYS A 69 -3.58 20.44 -4.74
C LYS A 69 -4.97 20.03 -5.22
N PRO A 70 -6.00 20.14 -4.35
CA PRO A 70 -7.38 20.04 -4.80
C PRO A 70 -7.65 21.03 -5.94
N ASP A 71 -8.20 20.53 -7.02
CA ASP A 71 -8.55 21.32 -8.20
C ASP A 71 -9.88 20.81 -8.75
N SER A 72 -10.94 21.56 -8.48
CA SER A 72 -12.29 21.21 -8.91
C SER A 72 -12.46 21.23 -10.43
N ALA A 73 -11.54 21.85 -11.18
CA ALA A 73 -11.60 21.88 -12.64
C ALA A 73 -11.51 20.48 -13.27
N TYR A 74 -10.89 19.52 -12.58
CA TYR A 74 -10.79 18.13 -13.05
C TYR A 74 -11.92 17.23 -12.55
N SER A 75 -12.82 17.72 -11.69
CA SER A 75 -13.84 16.90 -11.04
C SER A 75 -14.82 16.28 -12.04
N ASP A 76 -15.21 17.01 -13.08
CA ASP A 76 -16.11 16.50 -14.12
C ASP A 76 -15.47 15.35 -14.93
N PHE A 77 -14.18 15.47 -15.25
CA PHE A 77 -13.43 14.41 -15.91
C PHE A 77 -13.32 13.14 -15.07
N PHE A 78 -13.04 13.27 -13.77
CA PHE A 78 -12.98 12.09 -12.92
C PHE A 78 -14.35 11.45 -12.73
N MET A 79 -15.42 12.25 -12.61
CA MET A 79 -16.78 11.73 -12.55
C MET A 79 -17.17 11.00 -13.85
N SER A 80 -16.79 11.53 -15.02
CA SER A 80 -17.05 10.84 -16.30
C SER A 80 -16.30 9.50 -16.38
N CYS A 81 -15.06 9.43 -15.87
CA CYS A 81 -14.32 8.18 -15.75
C CYS A 81 -15.07 7.14 -14.89
N ILE A 82 -15.61 7.55 -13.74
CA ILE A 82 -16.38 6.69 -12.82
C ILE A 82 -17.65 6.17 -13.48
N GLN A 83 -18.32 7.02 -14.27
CA GLN A 83 -19.58 6.71 -14.94
C GLN A 83 -19.40 5.93 -16.26
N SER A 84 -18.17 5.74 -16.73
CA SER A 84 -17.89 5.22 -18.07
C SER A 84 -18.18 3.72 -18.26
N GLY A 85 -18.37 2.95 -17.17
CA GLY A 85 -18.49 1.49 -17.21
C GLY A 85 -17.16 0.74 -17.37
N ASP A 86 -16.05 1.44 -17.60
CA ASP A 86 -14.69 0.87 -17.60
C ASP A 86 -14.15 0.87 -16.16
N SER A 87 -13.99 -0.32 -15.58
CA SER A 87 -13.56 -0.48 -14.19
C SER A 87 -12.16 0.07 -13.93
N SER A 88 -11.25 -0.01 -14.91
CA SER A 88 -9.88 0.51 -14.79
C SER A 88 -9.89 2.03 -14.70
N LYS A 89 -10.69 2.71 -15.54
CA LYS A 89 -10.87 4.16 -15.47
C LYS A 89 -11.60 4.59 -14.20
N ALA A 90 -12.66 3.87 -13.85
CA ALA A 90 -13.44 4.18 -12.65
C ALA A 90 -12.59 4.09 -11.39
N TYR A 91 -11.75 3.06 -11.27
CA TYR A 91 -10.85 2.86 -10.14
C TYR A 91 -9.96 4.09 -9.89
N TRP A 92 -9.25 4.57 -10.91
CA TRP A 92 -8.40 5.76 -10.78
C TRP A 92 -9.20 7.06 -10.69
N GLY A 93 -10.36 7.12 -11.37
CA GLY A 93 -11.28 8.25 -11.31
C GLY A 93 -11.79 8.53 -9.89
N ILE A 94 -12.05 7.49 -9.08
CA ILE A 94 -12.49 7.63 -7.68
C ILE A 94 -11.47 8.43 -6.86
N GLU A 95 -10.18 8.06 -6.91
CA GLU A 95 -9.14 8.79 -6.17
C GLU A 95 -8.99 10.22 -6.69
N GLY A 96 -8.99 10.40 -8.01
CA GLY A 96 -8.92 11.73 -8.64
C GLY A 96 -10.08 12.63 -8.22
N TYR A 97 -11.30 12.12 -8.21
CA TYR A 97 -12.49 12.87 -7.81
C TYR A 97 -12.42 13.28 -6.34
N VAL A 98 -12.08 12.34 -5.44
CA VAL A 98 -11.91 12.65 -4.01
C VAL A 98 -10.79 13.67 -3.79
N LYS A 99 -9.69 13.58 -4.54
CA LYS A 99 -8.60 14.56 -4.48
C LYS A 99 -9.02 15.94 -4.98
N ALA A 100 -9.90 16.00 -5.99
CA ALA A 100 -10.41 17.24 -6.57
C ALA A 100 -11.38 17.98 -5.64
N VAL A 101 -12.32 17.28 -5.01
CA VAL A 101 -13.43 17.91 -4.26
C VAL A 101 -13.46 17.60 -2.76
N GLY A 102 -12.53 16.77 -2.26
CA GLY A 102 -12.40 16.43 -0.85
C GLY A 102 -13.67 15.78 -0.27
N LYS A 103 -14.11 16.26 0.90
CA LYS A 103 -15.28 15.72 1.60
C LYS A 103 -16.59 15.86 0.79
N ALA A 104 -16.67 16.80 -0.15
CA ALA A 104 -17.85 16.93 -1.01
C ALA A 104 -18.09 15.66 -1.88
N ALA A 105 -17.06 14.84 -2.08
CA ALA A 105 -17.16 13.58 -2.80
C ALA A 105 -18.12 12.58 -2.16
N CYS A 106 -18.35 12.63 -0.84
CA CYS A 106 -19.20 11.65 -0.14
C CYS A 106 -20.59 11.55 -0.77
N LYS A 107 -21.23 12.70 -1.04
CA LYS A 107 -22.58 12.74 -1.61
C LYS A 107 -22.64 12.17 -3.02
N ALA A 108 -21.61 12.39 -3.83
CA ALA A 108 -21.57 11.96 -5.21
C ALA A 108 -21.18 10.48 -5.37
N LEU A 109 -20.26 9.98 -4.53
CA LEU A 109 -19.70 8.64 -4.68
C LEU A 109 -20.49 7.55 -3.94
N ILE A 110 -21.18 7.88 -2.85
CA ILE A 110 -21.91 6.88 -2.06
C ILE A 110 -22.97 6.10 -2.85
N PRO A 111 -23.74 6.70 -3.78
CA PRO A 111 -24.66 5.94 -4.62
C PRO A 111 -24.01 4.78 -5.39
N PHE A 112 -22.75 4.92 -5.82
CA PHE A 112 -22.03 3.86 -6.54
C PHE A 112 -21.66 2.67 -5.67
N VAL A 113 -21.48 2.87 -4.35
CA VAL A 113 -21.25 1.77 -3.40
C VAL A 113 -22.43 0.80 -3.40
N PHE A 114 -23.65 1.31 -3.56
CA PHE A 114 -24.87 0.51 -3.53
C PHE A 114 -25.38 0.10 -4.92
N LEU A 115 -24.66 0.48 -5.99
CA LEU A 115 -25.04 0.08 -7.35
C LEU A 115 -24.67 -1.39 -7.58
N HIS A 116 -25.65 -2.19 -7.98
CA HIS A 116 -25.49 -3.65 -8.11
C HIS A 116 -24.32 -4.00 -9.05
N ASP A 117 -24.32 -3.43 -10.26
CA ASP A 117 -23.34 -3.75 -11.31
C ASP A 117 -22.04 -2.95 -11.22
N PHE A 118 -21.81 -2.22 -10.12
CA PHE A 118 -20.56 -1.51 -9.92
C PHE A 118 -19.47 -2.47 -9.38
N PRO A 119 -18.26 -2.50 -9.97
CA PRO A 119 -17.22 -3.44 -9.58
C PRO A 119 -16.85 -3.35 -8.10
N LEU A 120 -16.65 -4.50 -7.45
CA LEU A 120 -16.38 -4.58 -6.01
C LEU A 120 -15.12 -3.81 -5.62
N GLU A 121 -14.05 -3.93 -6.40
CA GLU A 121 -12.80 -3.20 -6.20
C GLU A 121 -13.00 -1.68 -6.25
N CYS A 122 -13.94 -1.21 -7.09
CA CYS A 122 -14.30 0.20 -7.16
C CYS A 122 -15.15 0.63 -5.96
N LYS A 123 -16.08 -0.21 -5.48
CA LYS A 123 -16.84 0.04 -4.23
C LYS A 123 -15.90 0.15 -3.03
N ALA A 124 -14.98 -0.81 -2.90
CA ALA A 124 -13.97 -0.82 -1.85
C ALA A 124 -13.05 0.40 -1.92
N ASN A 125 -12.61 0.79 -3.12
CA ASN A 125 -11.81 2.00 -3.29
C ASN A 125 -12.58 3.27 -2.91
N ILE A 126 -13.88 3.40 -3.27
CA ILE A 126 -14.72 4.52 -2.79
C ILE A 126 -14.70 4.57 -1.26
N ILE A 127 -15.00 3.45 -0.59
CA ILE A 127 -15.05 3.39 0.87
C ILE A 127 -13.70 3.81 1.46
N MET A 128 -12.60 3.27 0.97
CA MET A 128 -11.25 3.63 1.41
C MET A 128 -10.96 5.13 1.24
N GLN A 129 -11.26 5.71 0.07
CA GLN A 129 -10.99 7.13 -0.17
C GLN A 129 -11.88 8.04 0.69
N LEU A 130 -13.16 7.68 0.87
CA LEU A 130 -14.08 8.41 1.74
C LEU A 130 -13.67 8.32 3.22
N SER A 131 -13.18 7.17 3.64
CA SER A 131 -12.63 6.97 4.97
C SER A 131 -11.49 7.95 5.26
N LYS A 132 -10.52 8.06 4.33
CA LYS A 132 -9.39 8.99 4.42
C LYS A 132 -9.82 10.46 4.56
N VAL A 133 -10.80 10.92 3.78
CA VAL A 133 -11.23 12.34 3.82
C VAL A 133 -12.21 12.67 4.94
N THR A 134 -12.77 11.65 5.60
CA THR A 134 -13.73 11.83 6.71
C THR A 134 -13.20 11.33 8.05
N ASN A 135 -12.00 10.76 8.10
CA ASN A 135 -11.40 10.16 9.30
C ASN A 135 -12.27 9.07 9.94
N ASN A 136 -13.14 8.43 9.16
CA ASN A 136 -13.78 7.20 9.59
C ASN A 136 -12.77 6.05 9.44
N THR A 137 -13.00 4.91 10.08
CA THR A 137 -12.06 3.78 10.08
C THR A 137 -12.65 2.58 9.34
N PHE A 138 -13.36 2.84 8.24
CA PHE A 138 -14.06 1.79 7.49
C PHE A 138 -13.12 0.75 6.93
N GLU A 139 -11.84 1.08 6.69
CA GLU A 139 -10.81 0.15 6.20
C GLU A 139 -10.06 -0.60 7.29
N GLN A 140 -10.34 -0.32 8.57
CA GLN A 140 -9.59 -0.93 9.67
C GLN A 140 -9.71 -2.46 9.64
N GLY A 141 -8.57 -3.15 9.76
CA GLY A 141 -8.47 -4.61 9.71
C GLY A 141 -8.60 -5.23 8.31
N LYS A 142 -8.73 -4.42 7.25
CA LYS A 142 -8.88 -4.90 5.87
C LYS A 142 -7.56 -4.87 5.11
N PRO A 143 -7.43 -5.58 3.97
CA PRO A 143 -6.27 -5.46 3.10
C PRO A 143 -5.98 -4.00 2.73
N MET A 144 -4.70 -3.66 2.62
CA MET A 144 -4.28 -2.30 2.27
C MET A 144 -4.75 -1.88 0.88
N ASP A 145 -4.69 -2.82 -0.07
CA ASP A 145 -5.20 -2.61 -1.41
C ASP A 145 -6.69 -3.03 -1.45
N PRO A 146 -7.62 -2.10 -1.76
CA PRO A 146 -9.04 -2.40 -1.86
C PRO A 146 -9.38 -3.43 -2.96
N GLY A 147 -8.49 -3.66 -3.92
CA GLY A 147 -8.63 -4.73 -4.92
C GLY A 147 -8.65 -6.15 -4.32
N PHE A 148 -8.18 -6.34 -3.08
CA PHE A 148 -8.24 -7.61 -2.37
C PHE A 148 -9.39 -7.71 -1.36
N TRP A 149 -10.26 -6.69 -1.29
CA TRP A 149 -11.43 -6.76 -0.40
C TRP A 149 -12.46 -7.74 -0.95
N LYS A 150 -13.17 -8.38 -0.02
CA LYS A 150 -14.30 -9.27 -0.30
C LYS A 150 -15.60 -8.53 -0.02
N GLU A 151 -16.69 -9.04 -0.58
CA GLU A 151 -18.05 -8.52 -0.29
C GLU A 151 -18.33 -8.49 1.22
N SER A 152 -17.88 -9.52 1.95
CA SER A 152 -18.00 -9.62 3.41
C SER A 152 -17.22 -8.56 4.19
N ASP A 153 -16.24 -7.92 3.56
CA ASP A 153 -15.46 -6.86 4.20
C ASP A 153 -16.26 -5.55 4.21
N ILE A 154 -17.26 -5.38 3.33
CA ILE A 154 -18.06 -4.15 3.25
C ILE A 154 -19.26 -4.23 4.19
N ASP A 155 -19.25 -3.43 5.24
CA ASP A 155 -20.42 -3.20 6.09
C ASP A 155 -21.37 -2.17 5.45
N TYR A 156 -22.18 -2.62 4.50
CA TYR A 156 -23.17 -1.79 3.80
C TYR A 156 -24.18 -1.12 4.75
N GLY A 157 -24.48 -1.76 5.88
CA GLY A 157 -25.39 -1.20 6.89
C GLY A 157 -24.79 0.02 7.56
N ALA A 158 -23.55 -0.10 8.04
CA ALA A 158 -22.81 1.01 8.64
C ALA A 158 -22.58 2.16 7.64
N ILE A 159 -22.22 1.86 6.39
CA ILE A 159 -22.02 2.88 5.35
C ILE A 159 -23.33 3.63 5.05
N ARG A 160 -24.47 2.92 4.99
CA ARG A 160 -25.78 3.53 4.77
C ARG A 160 -26.17 4.44 5.93
N GLN A 161 -26.06 3.96 7.16
CA GLN A 161 -26.38 4.74 8.34
C GLN A 161 -25.50 6.00 8.44
N TRP A 162 -24.19 5.87 8.16
CA TRP A 162 -23.26 6.99 8.11
C TRP A 162 -23.67 8.03 7.04
N ALA A 163 -24.10 7.57 5.86
CA ALA A 163 -24.58 8.45 4.80
C ALA A 163 -25.87 9.18 5.18
N GLU A 164 -26.83 8.51 5.82
CA GLU A 164 -28.09 9.08 6.32
C GLU A 164 -27.87 10.14 7.40
N GLN A 165 -26.79 10.02 8.17
CA GLN A 165 -26.37 11.01 9.17
C GLN A 165 -25.68 12.25 8.57
N GLY A 166 -25.56 12.34 7.24
CA GLY A 166 -24.95 13.48 6.57
C GLY A 166 -23.41 13.44 6.55
N PHE A 167 -22.82 12.24 6.51
CA PHE A 167 -21.38 12.03 6.41
C PHE A 167 -20.57 12.68 7.55
N PRO A 168 -20.89 12.38 8.84
CA PRO A 168 -20.11 12.88 9.96
C PRO A 168 -18.65 12.42 9.85
N CYS A 169 -17.72 13.28 10.29
CA CYS A 169 -16.33 12.87 10.38
C CYS A 169 -16.13 11.95 11.59
N GLY A 170 -15.37 10.88 11.40
CA GLY A 170 -14.92 10.03 12.49
C GLY A 170 -13.82 10.69 13.32
N LYS A 171 -13.49 10.06 14.45
CA LYS A 171 -12.38 10.48 15.32
C LYS A 171 -11.01 10.00 14.82
N GLY A 172 -10.98 9.20 13.76
CA GLY A 172 -9.83 8.41 13.35
C GLY A 172 -9.59 7.19 14.22
N PHE A 173 -8.47 6.51 13.98
CA PHE A 173 -8.01 5.40 14.80
C PHE A 173 -7.61 5.86 16.21
N ALA A 174 -7.86 5.03 17.21
CA ALA A 174 -7.26 5.20 18.53
C ALA A 174 -5.76 4.92 18.44
N GLU A 175 -4.92 5.76 19.05
CA GLU A 175 -3.47 5.56 19.01
C GLU A 175 -3.10 4.14 19.44
N PRO A 176 -2.33 3.40 18.63
CA PRO A 176 -1.96 2.04 18.96
C PRO A 176 -1.16 1.95 20.26
N VAL A 177 -1.34 0.86 20.99
CA VAL A 177 -0.59 0.60 22.23
C VAL A 177 0.89 0.40 21.92
N ARG A 178 1.74 1.10 22.65
CA ARG A 178 3.19 1.10 22.47
C ARG A 178 3.89 0.56 23.71
N HIS A 179 5.00 -0.15 23.48
CA HIS A 179 5.88 -0.56 24.56
C HIS A 179 6.75 0.62 25.03
N ILE A 180 7.00 0.71 26.34
CA ILE A 180 7.76 1.80 26.96
C ILE A 180 9.20 1.93 26.42
N CYS A 181 9.79 0.84 25.93
CA CYS A 181 11.15 0.85 25.39
C CYS A 181 11.31 1.72 24.14
N LEU A 182 10.22 2.02 23.42
CA LEU A 182 10.27 2.92 22.26
C LEU A 182 10.57 4.37 22.69
N ASP A 183 10.16 4.73 23.90
CA ASP A 183 10.36 6.07 24.47
C ASP A 183 11.54 6.10 25.45
N SER A 184 11.79 5.02 26.18
CA SER A 184 12.88 4.87 27.16
C SER A 184 13.62 3.54 26.96
N PRO A 185 14.51 3.41 25.96
CA PRO A 185 15.21 2.16 25.66
C PRO A 185 16.32 1.87 26.68
N GLU A 186 16.34 0.64 27.22
CA GLU A 186 17.34 0.21 28.20
C GLU A 186 18.42 -0.66 27.55
N THR A 187 18.04 -1.52 26.60
CA THR A 187 18.97 -2.45 25.93
C THR A 187 19.53 -1.89 24.62
N ALA A 188 20.57 -2.55 24.09
CA ALA A 188 21.11 -2.20 22.78
C ALA A 188 20.09 -2.41 21.65
N SER A 189 19.28 -3.47 21.73
CA SER A 189 18.23 -3.78 20.76
C SER A 189 17.10 -2.73 20.81
N GLU A 190 16.68 -2.35 22.00
CA GLU A 190 15.65 -1.31 22.18
C GLU A 190 16.08 0.05 21.65
N LYS A 191 17.37 0.40 21.75
CA LYS A 191 17.91 1.62 21.13
C LYS A 191 17.77 1.60 19.59
N VAL A 192 17.85 0.42 18.96
CA VAL A 192 17.60 0.28 17.52
C VAL A 192 16.10 0.49 17.25
N TYR A 193 15.22 -0.12 18.02
CA TYR A 193 13.76 0.00 17.84
C TYR A 193 13.30 1.45 18.01
N SER A 194 13.71 2.11 19.10
CA SER A 194 13.43 3.51 19.39
C SER A 194 13.96 4.44 18.29
N LYS A 195 15.14 4.17 17.73
CA LYS A 195 15.68 4.96 16.61
C LYS A 195 14.83 4.83 15.34
N ILE A 196 14.32 3.64 15.03
CA ILE A 196 13.41 3.42 13.90
C ILE A 196 12.10 4.16 14.16
N ASP A 197 11.48 3.97 15.33
CA ASP A 197 10.20 4.59 15.67
C ASP A 197 10.30 6.12 15.70
N LYS A 198 11.39 6.71 16.20
CA LYS A 198 11.59 8.17 16.18
C LYS A 198 11.52 8.75 14.77
N LYS A 199 12.08 8.06 13.78
CA LYS A 199 12.01 8.46 12.38
C LYS A 199 10.61 8.25 11.79
N LEU A 200 9.94 7.15 12.17
CA LEU A 200 8.55 6.91 11.78
C LEU A 200 7.62 7.98 12.39
N LYS A 201 7.84 8.39 13.64
CA LYS A 201 7.10 9.46 14.32
C LYS A 201 7.20 10.79 13.57
N GLN A 202 8.41 11.18 13.17
CA GLN A 202 8.62 12.37 12.33
C GLN A 202 7.83 12.33 11.02
N LYS A 203 7.59 11.12 10.48
CA LYS A 203 6.76 10.94 9.27
C LYS A 203 5.28 11.07 9.59
N ARG A 204 4.81 10.42 10.67
CA ARG A 204 3.43 10.54 11.17
C ARG A 204 3.06 12.00 11.46
N GLU A 205 3.97 12.75 12.09
CA GLU A 205 3.80 14.18 12.40
C GLU A 205 3.66 15.07 11.15
N LYS A 206 4.28 14.68 10.03
CA LYS A 206 4.14 15.41 8.74
C LYS A 206 2.81 15.12 8.05
N LYS A 207 2.41 13.86 8.02
CA LYS A 207 1.16 13.41 7.40
C LYS A 207 0.79 12.03 7.92
N GLN A 208 -0.43 11.89 8.42
CA GLN A 208 -1.00 10.61 8.82
C GLN A 208 -2.38 10.43 8.19
N ASN A 209 -2.65 9.20 7.72
CA ASN A 209 -4.02 8.81 7.41
C ASN A 209 -4.73 8.48 8.74
N LEU A 210 -5.67 9.31 9.19
CA LEU A 210 -6.38 9.06 10.44
C LEU A 210 -7.38 7.90 10.34
N ALA A 211 -7.68 7.43 9.14
CA ALA A 211 -8.57 6.29 8.92
C ALA A 211 -7.88 4.92 9.14
N ASN A 212 -6.55 4.86 9.05
CA ASN A 212 -5.79 3.63 9.23
C ASN A 212 -4.38 3.91 9.78
N PRO A 213 -3.98 3.35 10.95
CA PRO A 213 -2.68 3.62 11.54
C PRO A 213 -1.53 3.11 10.66
N THR A 214 -0.73 4.03 10.13
CA THR A 214 0.54 3.71 9.46
C THR A 214 1.72 4.34 10.17
N ASN A 215 2.90 3.83 9.83
CA ASN A 215 4.20 4.16 10.38
C ASN A 215 4.27 3.99 11.90
N TRP A 216 3.64 2.99 12.51
CA TRP A 216 3.77 2.72 13.96
C TRP A 216 4.60 1.47 14.22
N LEU A 217 5.47 1.52 15.24
CA LEU A 217 5.89 0.33 15.97
C LEU A 217 5.03 0.24 17.24
N VAL A 218 4.53 -0.96 17.51
CA VAL A 218 3.54 -1.23 18.56
C VAL A 218 3.96 -2.41 19.41
N GLN A 219 3.39 -2.49 20.61
CA GLN A 219 3.42 -3.72 21.37
C GLN A 219 2.52 -4.75 20.67
N ALA A 220 3.00 -5.97 20.46
CA ALA A 220 2.17 -7.01 19.86
C ALA A 220 1.01 -7.40 20.78
N GLU A 221 -0.13 -7.71 20.17
CA GLU A 221 -1.26 -8.29 20.91
C GLU A 221 -0.89 -9.68 21.42
N PRO A 222 -1.23 -10.03 22.68
CA PRO A 222 -0.90 -11.34 23.23
C PRO A 222 -1.42 -12.52 22.38
N SER A 223 -2.60 -12.37 21.77
CA SER A 223 -3.21 -13.39 20.90
C SER A 223 -2.44 -13.61 19.60
N ASP A 224 -1.78 -12.58 19.07
CA ASP A 224 -0.95 -12.72 17.87
C ASP A 224 0.32 -13.51 18.21
N MET A 225 0.95 -13.16 19.34
CA MET A 225 2.14 -13.86 19.82
C MET A 225 1.85 -15.32 20.18
N GLU A 226 0.72 -15.60 20.83
CA GLU A 226 0.31 -16.98 21.13
C GLU A 226 0.15 -17.82 19.85
N GLN A 227 -0.52 -17.27 18.83
CA GLN A 227 -0.69 -17.95 17.54
C GLN A 227 0.63 -18.17 16.79
N ILE A 228 1.59 -17.28 16.95
CA ILE A 228 2.94 -17.39 16.40
C ILE A 228 3.72 -18.47 17.15
N ASP A 229 3.73 -18.43 18.48
CA ASP A 229 4.45 -19.37 19.35
C ASP A 229 3.91 -20.81 19.19
N GLN A 230 2.62 -20.99 18.85
CA GLN A 230 2.03 -22.29 18.49
C GLN A 230 2.57 -22.87 17.17
N ARG A 231 3.09 -22.02 16.27
CA ARG A 231 3.56 -22.43 14.93
C ARG A 231 5.07 -22.53 14.84
N TRP A 232 5.79 -21.64 15.51
CA TRP A 232 7.22 -21.49 15.37
C TRP A 232 7.90 -21.18 16.70
N HIS A 233 9.07 -21.76 16.90
CA HIS A 233 10.00 -21.31 17.92
C HIS A 233 10.84 -20.17 17.34
N LEU A 234 10.46 -18.92 17.62
CA LEU A 234 11.18 -17.77 17.09
C LEU A 234 12.49 -17.53 17.85
N PRO A 235 13.57 -17.14 17.15
CA PRO A 235 14.77 -16.68 17.83
C PRO A 235 14.51 -15.50 18.76
N ALA A 236 15.27 -15.43 19.86
CA ALA A 236 15.00 -14.50 20.96
C ALA A 236 14.93 -13.04 20.52
N ASP A 237 15.86 -12.58 19.69
CA ASP A 237 15.92 -11.19 19.23
C ASP A 237 14.74 -10.81 18.32
N TYR A 238 14.30 -11.75 17.46
CA TYR A 238 13.14 -11.51 16.60
C TYR A 238 11.84 -11.52 17.42
N ARG A 239 11.73 -12.45 18.37
CA ARG A 239 10.59 -12.51 19.29
C ARG A 239 10.48 -11.25 20.15
N ASP A 240 11.60 -10.75 20.71
CA ASP A 240 11.65 -9.51 21.49
C ASP A 240 11.20 -8.30 20.66
N PHE A 241 11.66 -8.22 19.41
CA PHE A 241 11.24 -7.18 18.48
C PHE A 241 9.73 -7.21 18.22
N LEU A 242 9.15 -8.37 17.92
CA LEU A 242 7.70 -8.47 17.69
C LEU A 242 6.93 -8.07 18.95
N LEU A 243 7.34 -8.54 20.13
CA LEU A 243 6.68 -8.21 21.39
C LEU A 243 6.64 -6.70 21.67
N LYS A 244 7.76 -6.02 21.46
CA LYS A 244 7.94 -4.63 21.94
C LYS A 244 7.78 -3.58 20.84
N ALA A 245 8.04 -3.94 19.59
CA ALA A 245 8.28 -3.01 18.51
C ALA A 245 7.75 -3.55 17.16
N SER A 246 6.73 -4.41 17.16
CA SER A 246 6.12 -4.95 15.96
C SER A 246 5.61 -3.83 15.05
N PRO A 247 5.92 -3.82 13.74
CA PRO A 247 5.35 -2.85 12.81
C PRO A 247 3.86 -3.14 12.55
N VAL A 248 3.05 -2.09 12.41
CA VAL A 248 1.69 -2.20 11.88
C VAL A 248 1.77 -2.16 10.35
N ILE A 249 2.01 -0.98 9.80
CA ILE A 249 2.36 -0.73 8.40
C ILE A 249 3.45 0.33 8.47
N ALA A 250 4.60 0.15 7.83
CA ALA A 250 5.67 1.13 7.91
C ALA A 250 6.38 1.31 6.57
N ASP A 251 6.58 2.56 6.18
CA ASP A 251 7.31 2.89 4.96
C ASP A 251 8.82 2.81 5.21
N LEU A 252 9.35 1.61 5.00
CA LEU A 252 10.72 1.27 5.26
C LEU A 252 11.50 1.08 3.96
N LYS A 253 12.79 1.39 4.01
CA LYS A 253 13.74 1.09 2.94
C LYS A 253 15.02 0.52 3.53
N MET A 254 15.75 -0.21 2.70
CA MET A 254 17.04 -0.78 3.05
C MET A 254 18.06 -0.47 1.95
N LYS A 255 19.28 -0.11 2.36
CA LYS A 255 20.35 0.19 1.41
C LYS A 255 20.67 -1.06 0.59
N GLY A 256 20.76 -0.93 -0.73
CA GLY A 256 20.99 -2.06 -1.63
C GLY A 256 19.70 -2.78 -2.10
N TYR A 257 18.61 -2.68 -1.34
CA TYR A 257 17.36 -3.40 -1.64
C TYR A 257 16.20 -2.46 -2.02
N GLY A 258 16.20 -1.21 -1.58
CA GLY A 258 15.11 -0.26 -1.86
C GLY A 258 13.99 -0.34 -0.82
N SER A 259 12.74 -0.10 -1.22
CA SER A 259 11.58 -0.19 -0.32
C SER A 259 11.35 -1.63 0.14
N ILE A 260 11.02 -1.80 1.41
CA ILE A 260 10.71 -3.11 2.01
C ILE A 260 9.42 -3.03 2.82
N THR A 261 8.74 -4.15 2.95
CA THR A 261 7.63 -4.37 3.88
C THR A 261 8.14 -5.24 5.01
N LEU A 262 8.25 -4.71 6.23
CA LEU A 262 8.59 -5.50 7.41
C LEU A 262 7.31 -6.04 8.05
N TYR A 263 7.26 -7.34 8.32
CA TYR A 263 6.08 -7.98 8.90
C TYR A 263 6.06 -7.82 10.41
N GLY A 264 4.86 -7.56 10.94
CA GLY A 264 4.60 -7.49 12.37
C GLY A 264 3.84 -8.70 12.87
N ALA A 265 3.61 -8.78 14.17
CA ALA A 265 2.95 -9.93 14.79
C ALA A 265 1.55 -10.18 14.19
N HIS A 266 0.76 -9.11 14.01
CA HIS A 266 -0.60 -9.15 13.48
C HIS A 266 -0.74 -9.73 12.05
N ASN A 267 0.32 -9.71 11.24
CA ASN A 267 0.27 -10.17 9.85
C ASN A 267 1.28 -11.25 9.50
N LEU A 268 2.25 -11.56 10.37
CA LEU A 268 3.34 -12.50 10.11
C LEU A 268 2.85 -13.84 9.54
N ILE A 269 1.81 -14.43 10.15
CA ILE A 269 1.26 -15.72 9.73
C ILE A 269 0.66 -15.63 8.33
N LYS A 270 -0.17 -14.63 8.08
CA LYS A 270 -0.84 -14.45 6.78
C LYS A 270 0.16 -14.11 5.68
N CYS A 271 1.20 -13.36 5.99
CA CYS A 271 2.26 -13.02 5.04
C CYS A 271 3.13 -14.21 4.63
N GLN A 272 2.90 -15.40 5.21
CA GLN A 272 3.50 -16.65 4.75
C GLN A 272 2.77 -17.27 3.53
N ASP A 273 1.56 -16.79 3.24
CA ASP A 273 0.76 -17.22 2.08
C ASP A 273 1.50 -16.89 0.79
N GLY A 274 1.62 -17.86 -0.11
CA GLY A 274 2.37 -17.75 -1.37
C GLY A 274 3.87 -18.06 -1.25
N TYR A 275 4.41 -18.14 -0.03
CA TYR A 275 5.78 -18.56 0.22
C TYR A 275 5.86 -19.99 0.75
N ARG A 276 5.69 -20.16 2.06
CA ARG A 276 5.72 -21.48 2.72
C ARG A 276 4.36 -22.17 2.73
N TYR A 277 3.28 -21.43 2.50
CA TYR A 277 1.91 -21.95 2.55
C TYR A 277 1.15 -21.59 1.28
N ASN A 278 0.47 -22.57 0.69
CA ASN A 278 -0.47 -22.35 -0.40
C ASN A 278 -1.88 -22.17 0.19
N PRO A 279 -2.46 -20.95 0.19
CA PRO A 279 -3.78 -20.71 0.77
C PRO A 279 -4.93 -21.32 -0.04
N ILE A 280 -4.71 -21.64 -1.33
CA ILE A 280 -5.70 -22.26 -2.21
C ILE A 280 -5.78 -23.76 -1.92
N GLU A 281 -4.64 -24.43 -1.92
CA GLU A 281 -4.55 -25.87 -1.65
C GLU A 281 -4.55 -26.20 -0.15
N LYS A 282 -4.45 -25.17 0.69
CA LYS A 282 -4.43 -25.24 2.16
C LYS A 282 -3.33 -26.14 2.72
N ARG A 283 -2.17 -26.16 2.07
CA ARG A 283 -1.01 -26.99 2.45
C ARG A 283 0.29 -26.20 2.38
N ASN A 284 1.33 -26.71 3.04
CA ASN A 284 2.68 -26.17 2.87
C ASN A 284 3.17 -26.41 1.44
N ILE A 285 4.03 -25.51 0.95
CA ILE A 285 4.65 -25.62 -0.37
C ILE A 285 5.91 -26.47 -0.24
N ASP A 286 5.92 -27.65 -0.88
CA ASP A 286 6.97 -28.66 -0.71
C ASP A 286 8.37 -28.17 -1.15
N SER A 287 8.44 -27.25 -2.12
CA SER A 287 9.70 -26.69 -2.61
C SER A 287 10.27 -25.57 -1.72
N TRP A 288 9.52 -25.14 -0.70
CA TRP A 288 9.97 -24.11 0.22
C TRP A 288 10.76 -24.73 1.38
N ASN A 289 11.86 -24.10 1.79
CA ASN A 289 12.59 -24.56 2.98
C ASN A 289 11.72 -24.36 4.22
N LYS A 290 11.30 -25.46 4.87
CA LYS A 290 10.41 -25.46 6.03
C LYS A 290 10.92 -24.64 7.22
N ASP A 291 12.24 -24.49 7.33
CA ASP A 291 12.91 -23.78 8.42
C ASP A 291 13.03 -22.28 8.12
N TYR A 292 12.73 -21.84 6.89
CA TYR A 292 12.75 -20.42 6.51
C TYR A 292 11.41 -19.76 6.77
N LEU A 293 11.44 -18.76 7.65
CA LEU A 293 10.30 -17.89 7.97
C LEU A 293 10.49 -16.52 7.29
N VAL A 294 9.55 -16.13 6.44
CA VAL A 294 9.61 -14.80 5.79
C VAL A 294 9.25 -13.73 6.83
N ILE A 295 10.14 -12.77 7.04
CA ILE A 295 9.98 -11.69 8.02
C ILE A 295 9.80 -10.32 7.37
N ALA A 296 10.17 -10.19 6.10
CA ALA A 296 9.98 -9.00 5.28
C ALA A 296 10.00 -9.38 3.81
N ASP A 297 9.51 -8.48 2.95
CA ASP A 297 9.68 -8.62 1.50
C ASP A 297 10.04 -7.29 0.82
N ARG A 298 10.58 -7.41 -0.39
CA ARG A 298 10.78 -6.31 -1.33
C ARG A 298 10.11 -6.67 -2.65
N SER A 299 8.90 -6.19 -2.87
CA SER A 299 8.14 -6.51 -4.09
C SER A 299 8.06 -8.03 -4.33
N ALA A 300 7.68 -8.75 -3.27
CA ALA A 300 7.64 -10.21 -3.21
C ALA A 300 8.99 -10.96 -3.18
N ASP A 301 10.14 -10.27 -3.22
CA ASP A 301 11.44 -10.87 -2.87
C ASP A 301 11.56 -11.04 -1.34
N PRO A 302 11.61 -12.27 -0.79
CA PRO A 302 11.56 -12.49 0.64
C PRO A 302 12.91 -12.29 1.35
N PHE A 303 12.85 -11.70 2.55
CA PHE A 303 13.86 -11.85 3.59
C PHE A 303 13.39 -12.89 4.59
N CYS A 304 14.20 -13.92 4.82
CA CYS A 304 13.86 -15.06 5.66
C CYS A 304 14.83 -15.19 6.84
N ILE A 305 14.30 -15.46 8.04
CA ILE A 305 15.12 -16.00 9.13
C ILE A 305 15.12 -17.53 9.01
N ASP A 306 16.29 -18.15 9.20
CA ASP A 306 16.39 -19.60 9.40
C ASP A 306 16.10 -19.95 10.87
N LEU A 307 14.96 -20.60 11.11
CA LEU A 307 14.50 -21.01 12.43
C LEU A 307 15.32 -22.17 13.03
N SER A 308 16.14 -22.84 12.23
CA SER A 308 17.05 -23.90 12.73
C SER A 308 18.32 -23.35 13.38
N MET A 309 18.59 -22.04 13.22
CA MET A 309 19.81 -21.38 13.68
C MET A 309 19.51 -20.35 14.77
N GLU A 310 20.17 -20.47 15.93
CA GLU A 310 19.97 -19.54 17.05
C GLU A 310 20.38 -18.09 16.73
N GLU A 311 21.46 -17.92 15.95
CA GLU A 311 22.00 -16.59 15.59
C GLU A 311 21.07 -15.78 14.66
N SER A 312 19.97 -16.39 14.18
CA SER A 312 18.95 -15.72 13.35
C SER A 312 19.51 -15.09 12.06
N PRO A 313 20.35 -15.78 11.26
CA PRO A 313 20.81 -15.24 9.99
C PRO A 313 19.61 -14.90 9.10
N VAL A 314 19.73 -13.78 8.38
CA VAL A 314 18.68 -13.32 7.45
C VAL A 314 19.14 -13.58 6.03
N TYR A 315 18.42 -14.47 5.36
CA TYR A 315 18.60 -14.78 3.94
C TYR A 315 17.72 -13.90 3.07
N PHE A 316 18.17 -13.61 1.85
CA PHE A 316 17.39 -12.93 0.83
C PHE A 316 17.26 -13.81 -0.42
N GLY A 317 16.03 -13.94 -0.91
CA GLY A 317 15.72 -14.65 -2.16
C GLY A 317 15.28 -13.68 -3.26
N LEU A 318 15.92 -13.72 -4.43
CA LEU A 318 15.52 -12.91 -5.58
C LEU A 318 14.60 -13.72 -6.49
N HIS A 319 13.40 -13.21 -6.79
CA HIS A 319 12.52 -13.84 -7.78
C HIS A 319 13.04 -13.56 -9.20
N GLY A 320 13.10 -14.58 -10.06
CA GLY A 320 13.44 -14.36 -11.48
C GLY A 320 14.01 -15.54 -12.28
N MET A 321 14.32 -16.69 -11.67
CA MET A 321 14.94 -17.82 -12.39
C MET A 321 14.18 -19.15 -12.30
N GLY A 322 12.92 -19.14 -11.89
CA GLY A 322 12.08 -20.36 -11.81
C GLY A 322 12.29 -21.20 -10.55
N GLN A 323 13.30 -20.90 -9.73
CA GLN A 323 13.52 -21.43 -8.39
C GLN A 323 13.96 -20.30 -7.44
N TRP A 324 13.78 -20.51 -6.14
CA TRP A 324 14.29 -19.58 -5.12
C TRP A 324 15.76 -19.87 -4.86
N GLU A 325 16.61 -18.87 -5.14
CA GLU A 325 18.01 -18.88 -4.73
C GLU A 325 18.18 -17.95 -3.54
N PHE A 326 18.55 -18.51 -2.39
CA PHE A 326 18.77 -17.75 -1.17
C PHE A 326 20.26 -17.49 -0.96
N SER A 327 20.59 -16.26 -0.62
CA SER A 327 21.92 -15.86 -0.16
C SER A 327 21.81 -15.18 1.20
N GLU A 328 22.81 -15.39 2.06
CA GLU A 328 22.85 -14.70 3.34
C GLU A 328 23.02 -13.19 3.10
N ALA A 329 22.06 -12.40 3.59
CA ALA A 329 22.06 -10.96 3.47
C ALA A 329 22.61 -10.28 4.73
N PHE A 330 22.34 -10.88 5.91
CA PHE A 330 22.80 -10.39 7.22
C PHE A 330 23.07 -11.56 8.15
N GLY A 331 24.13 -11.45 8.96
CA GLY A 331 24.52 -12.52 9.88
C GLY A 331 23.56 -12.72 11.06
N ASN A 332 22.74 -11.71 11.38
CA ASN A 332 21.65 -11.84 12.35
C ASN A 332 20.53 -10.81 12.13
N PHE A 333 19.38 -11.05 12.77
CA PHE A 333 18.22 -10.18 12.69
C PHE A 333 18.48 -8.74 13.18
N MET A 334 19.30 -8.56 14.22
CA MET A 334 19.61 -7.21 14.71
C MET A 334 20.46 -6.40 13.73
N ASP A 335 21.34 -7.05 12.97
CA ASP A 335 22.08 -6.40 11.90
C ASP A 335 21.16 -6.00 10.74
N PHE A 336 20.21 -6.88 10.37
CA PHE A 336 19.14 -6.55 9.43
C PHE A 336 18.36 -5.29 9.86
N LEU A 337 17.92 -5.21 11.12
CA LEU A 337 17.20 -4.04 11.65
C LEU A 337 18.04 -2.76 11.63
N LYS A 338 19.34 -2.83 11.91
CA LYS A 338 20.23 -1.66 11.89
C LYS A 338 20.36 -1.05 10.49
N HIS A 339 20.15 -1.85 9.44
CA HIS A 339 20.19 -1.42 8.04
C HIS A 339 18.86 -0.85 7.55
N ILE A 340 17.78 -0.96 8.33
CA ILE A 340 16.49 -0.34 8.04
C ILE A 340 16.61 1.18 8.16
N MET A 341 16.10 1.85 7.13
CA MET A 341 15.93 3.29 7.08
C MET A 341 14.46 3.62 6.88
N VAL A 342 14.00 4.68 7.52
CA VAL A 342 12.68 5.25 7.20
C VAL A 342 12.84 6.16 5.99
N VAL A 343 11.92 6.05 5.03
CA VAL A 343 11.94 6.91 3.83
C VAL A 343 11.65 8.36 4.24
N GLY A 344 12.71 9.18 4.29
CA GLY A 344 12.57 10.64 4.26
C GLY A 344 12.13 11.08 2.87
N LYS A 345 11.13 11.97 2.79
CA LYS A 345 10.87 12.74 1.57
C LYS A 345 12.06 13.64 1.27
#